data_AF-A0A6P5FHE4-F1
#
_entry.id   AF-A0A6P5FHE4-F1
#
_cell.length_a   1.000
_cell.length_b   1.000
_cell.length_c   1.000
_cell.angle_alpha   90.00
_cell.angle_beta   90.00
_cell.angle_gamma   90.00
#
_symmetry.space_group_name_H-M   'P 1'
#
loop_
_entity.id
_entity.type
_entity.pdbx_description
1 polymer ?
#
loop_
_entity_poly.entity_id
_entity_poly.type
_entity_poly.pdbx_seq_one_letter_code
_entity_poly.pdbx_strand_id
1 'polypeptide(L)'
;MIQVAEVVSGPDRAIVGLVRGCVKSVSRGSPIRLPAKHHTAAEHRTPLFSTVAYLLGLRVSPPYRRRGIGQQLVQRMEEWFVKMGAEYAYMATDIDNAESIRLFTGRCGYSKFRTPSILVHPVYAHRLRLKLPRHAAVHRLSPADADLLYRRRFSSVEFFPGDIDAVLRNPSSLGTFVAVPRTSSAEEVVGAILGGGGSFRLEVRGAPRWLRGLARATRAVDAALPWLGLPSIPDVFRPFGVCFVYGLGGAGPDAPALLRALFRHAHNLARSLRCGVVAAEVAACEPLRAAVPRWDRLTVNDLWCVKRLPPNADADADADVDWIKAPPGPSIFVDPREV
;
A
#
# COMPACT_ATOMS: atom_id res chain seq x y z
N MET A 1 -12.92 -9.66 -7.20
CA MET A 1 -13.13 -11.02 -6.66
C MET A 1 -11.79 -11.55 -6.17
N ILE A 2 -11.73 -12.18 -4.99
CA ILE A 2 -10.52 -12.85 -4.49
C ILE A 2 -10.68 -14.35 -4.74
N GLN A 3 -9.65 -14.98 -5.32
CA GLN A 3 -9.54 -16.42 -5.51
C GLN A 3 -8.48 -16.98 -4.57
N VAL A 4 -8.67 -18.23 -4.12
CA VAL A 4 -7.67 -18.97 -3.33
C VAL A 4 -7.32 -20.24 -4.08
N ALA A 5 -6.02 -20.55 -4.12
CA ALA A 5 -5.51 -21.86 -4.50
C ALA A 5 -4.79 -22.47 -3.29
N GLU A 6 -5.02 -23.75 -3.05
CA GLU A 6 -4.48 -24.47 -1.90
C GLU A 6 -3.96 -25.85 -2.31
N VAL A 7 -2.96 -26.33 -1.58
CA VAL A 7 -2.46 -27.70 -1.68
C VAL A 7 -2.70 -28.38 -0.34
N VAL A 8 -3.34 -29.54 -0.40
CA VAL A 8 -3.63 -30.39 0.76
C VAL A 8 -2.73 -31.63 0.77
N SER A 9 -2.40 -32.13 1.95
CA SER A 9 -1.57 -33.32 2.11
C SER A 9 -2.01 -34.18 3.30
N GLY A 10 -1.74 -35.48 3.22
CA GLY A 10 -2.06 -36.46 4.27
C GLY A 10 -3.52 -36.91 4.30
N PRO A 11 -3.83 -37.93 5.12
CA PRO A 11 -5.19 -38.48 5.25
C PRO A 11 -6.19 -37.45 5.79
N ASP A 12 -5.73 -36.55 6.67
CA ASP A 12 -6.55 -35.48 7.25
C ASP A 12 -6.76 -34.28 6.30
N ARG A 13 -6.23 -34.34 5.07
CA ARG A 13 -6.32 -33.28 4.05
C ARG A 13 -5.88 -31.90 4.58
N ALA A 14 -4.83 -31.87 5.39
CA ALA A 14 -4.31 -30.63 5.96
C ALA A 14 -3.78 -29.71 4.85
N ILE A 15 -4.12 -28.42 4.91
CA ILE A 15 -3.60 -27.40 3.98
C ILE A 15 -2.11 -27.17 4.28
N VAL A 16 -1.26 -27.50 3.32
CA VAL A 16 0.22 -27.39 3.43
C VAL A 16 0.79 -26.22 2.65
N GLY A 17 0.00 -25.62 1.76
CA GLY A 17 0.34 -24.38 1.08
C GLY A 17 -0.90 -23.70 0.52
N LEU A 18 -0.84 -22.38 0.41
CA LEU A 18 -1.91 -21.57 -0.17
C LEU A 18 -1.35 -20.32 -0.84
N VAL A 19 -2.09 -19.80 -1.80
CA VAL A 19 -1.92 -18.46 -2.36
C VAL A 19 -3.29 -17.86 -2.66
N ARG A 20 -3.40 -16.55 -2.49
CA ARG A 20 -4.60 -15.78 -2.86
C ARG A 20 -4.28 -14.96 -4.10
N GLY A 21 -5.30 -14.67 -4.90
CA GLY A 21 -5.17 -13.85 -6.09
C GLY A 21 -6.36 -12.92 -6.26
N CYS A 22 -6.15 -11.76 -6.85
CA CYS A 22 -7.22 -10.89 -7.32
C CYS A 22 -6.84 -10.22 -8.63
N VAL A 23 -7.85 -9.77 -9.38
CA VAL A 23 -7.69 -9.06 -10.66
C VAL A 23 -8.37 -7.71 -10.56
N LYS A 24 -7.71 -6.68 -11.08
CA LYS A 24 -8.19 -5.29 -11.09
C LYS A 24 -7.74 -4.57 -12.35
N SER A 25 -8.47 -3.52 -12.73
CA SER A 25 -8.06 -2.60 -13.79
C SER A 25 -7.29 -1.43 -13.17
N VAL A 26 -6.11 -1.12 -13.69
CA VAL A 26 -5.27 -0.03 -13.19
C VAL A 26 -4.70 0.83 -14.31
N SER A 27 -4.47 2.10 -14.01
CA SER A 27 -3.74 3.01 -14.90
C SER A 27 -2.28 2.58 -15.04
N ARG A 28 -1.78 2.60 -16.27
CA ARG A 28 -0.36 2.38 -16.61
C ARG A 28 0.55 3.56 -16.28
N GLY A 29 -0.04 4.65 -15.79
CA GLY A 29 0.64 5.94 -15.67
C GLY A 29 0.77 6.65 -17.03
N SER A 30 1.07 7.95 -17.01
CA SER A 30 1.36 8.65 -18.27
C SER A 30 2.71 8.19 -18.85
N PRO A 31 2.80 7.94 -20.18
CA PRO A 31 4.08 7.64 -20.81
C PRO A 31 5.04 8.79 -20.55
N ILE A 32 6.22 8.45 -20.03
CA ILE A 32 7.32 9.40 -19.82
C ILE A 32 7.64 10.03 -21.18
N ARG A 33 7.72 11.37 -21.19
CA ARG A 33 7.90 12.21 -22.37
C ARG A 33 9.01 11.67 -23.27
N LEU A 34 8.65 11.01 -24.37
CA LEU A 34 9.52 10.97 -25.54
C LEU A 34 9.70 12.41 -26.04
N PRO A 35 10.91 12.84 -26.44
CA PRO A 35 11.11 14.19 -26.97
C PRO A 35 10.22 14.36 -28.20
N ALA A 36 9.25 15.27 -28.08
CA ALA A 36 8.24 15.51 -29.09
C ALA A 36 8.89 16.01 -30.39
N LYS A 37 8.90 15.19 -31.44
CA LYS A 37 8.88 15.71 -32.80
C LYS A 37 7.41 16.00 -33.10
N HIS A 38 7.09 17.30 -33.14
CA HIS A 38 5.87 17.91 -33.66
C HIS A 38 4.55 17.20 -33.35
N HIS A 39 3.73 17.74 -32.44
CA HIS A 39 2.29 17.98 -32.67
C HIS A 39 1.71 18.84 -31.54
N THR A 40 0.71 19.61 -31.94
CA THR A 40 0.01 20.70 -31.25
C THR A 40 -0.90 20.25 -30.11
N ALA A 41 -1.18 21.19 -29.18
CA ALA A 41 -2.32 21.31 -28.28
C ALA A 41 -2.84 20.05 -27.54
N ALA A 42 -2.76 20.11 -26.20
CA ALA A 42 -3.45 19.33 -25.18
C ALA A 42 -4.61 18.42 -25.64
N GLU A 43 -4.30 17.27 -26.25
CA GLU A 43 -5.24 16.16 -26.31
C GLU A 43 -5.45 15.63 -24.89
N HIS A 44 -6.71 15.45 -24.52
CA HIS A 44 -7.13 14.72 -23.32
C HIS A 44 -6.55 13.31 -23.40
N ARG A 45 -5.34 13.12 -22.86
CA ARG A 45 -4.69 11.81 -22.78
C ARG A 45 -5.47 10.97 -21.77
N THR A 46 -6.43 10.21 -22.28
CA THR A 46 -7.11 9.17 -21.51
C THR A 46 -6.05 8.25 -20.91
N PRO A 47 -6.06 8.04 -19.58
CA PRO A 47 -5.12 7.13 -18.97
C PRO A 47 -5.31 5.73 -19.55
N LEU A 48 -4.23 5.14 -20.01
CA LEU A 48 -4.25 3.79 -20.55
C LEU A 48 -4.38 2.82 -19.37
N PHE A 49 -5.48 2.08 -19.32
CA PHE A 49 -5.68 1.05 -18.31
C PHE A 49 -5.17 -0.30 -18.80
N SER A 50 -4.70 -1.12 -17.86
CA SER A 50 -4.44 -2.55 -18.08
C SER A 50 -5.09 -3.37 -16.99
N THR A 51 -5.48 -4.58 -17.34
CA THR A 51 -5.96 -5.57 -16.37
C THR A 51 -4.77 -6.27 -15.72
N VAL A 52 -4.60 -6.07 -14.42
CA VAL A 52 -3.49 -6.63 -13.63
C VAL A 52 -4.00 -7.57 -12.57
N ALA A 53 -3.25 -8.65 -12.35
CA ALA A 53 -3.49 -9.63 -11.32
C ALA A 53 -2.46 -9.51 -10.19
N TYR A 54 -2.91 -9.58 -8.94
CA TYR A 54 -2.03 -9.55 -7.78
C TYR A 54 -1.98 -10.92 -7.11
N LEU A 55 -0.79 -11.41 -6.78
CA LEU A 55 -0.56 -12.60 -5.95
C LEU A 55 -0.32 -12.20 -4.51
N LEU A 56 -1.16 -12.70 -3.61
CA LEU A 56 -1.18 -12.31 -2.20
C LEU A 56 -0.92 -13.49 -1.28
N GLY A 57 -0.03 -13.27 -0.32
CA GLY A 57 0.10 -14.14 0.85
C GLY A 57 0.44 -15.59 0.50
N LEU A 58 1.31 -15.82 -0.49
CA LEU A 58 1.85 -17.15 -0.76
C LEU A 58 2.53 -17.70 0.50
N ARG A 59 2.06 -18.85 0.98
CA ARG A 59 2.63 -19.53 2.15
C ARG A 59 2.76 -21.02 1.88
N VAL A 60 3.86 -21.60 2.32
CA VAL A 60 4.08 -23.05 2.35
C VAL A 60 4.59 -23.44 3.74
N SER A 61 3.94 -24.45 4.32
CA SER A 61 4.27 -25.00 5.63
C SER A 61 5.73 -25.49 5.66
N PRO A 62 6.53 -25.17 6.70
CA PRO A 62 7.97 -25.46 6.73
C PRO A 62 8.37 -26.89 6.33
N PRO A 63 7.72 -27.97 6.81
CA PRO A 63 8.07 -29.36 6.44
C PRO A 63 7.85 -29.70 4.97
N TYR A 64 7.04 -28.89 4.27
CA TYR A 64 6.63 -29.09 2.88
C TYR A 64 7.33 -28.13 1.90
N ARG A 65 8.22 -27.27 2.41
CA ARG A 65 9.03 -26.37 1.57
C ARG A 65 10.01 -27.18 0.71
N ARG A 66 10.47 -26.58 -0.38
CA ARG A 66 11.40 -27.18 -1.37
C ARG A 66 10.87 -28.41 -2.12
N ARG A 67 9.56 -28.65 -2.08
CA ARG A 67 8.88 -29.73 -2.83
C ARG A 67 8.12 -29.23 -4.07
N GLY A 68 8.49 -28.05 -4.60
CA GLY A 68 7.81 -27.45 -5.76
C GLY A 68 6.43 -26.81 -5.49
N ILE A 69 5.84 -26.99 -4.30
CA ILE A 69 4.48 -26.51 -3.96
C ILE A 69 4.29 -25.01 -4.22
N GLY A 70 5.26 -24.16 -3.84
CA GLY A 70 5.16 -22.72 -4.06
C GLY A 70 5.05 -22.35 -5.54
N GLN A 71 5.83 -23.01 -6.39
CA GLN A 71 5.79 -22.81 -7.84
C GLN A 71 4.45 -23.31 -8.43
N GLN A 72 3.99 -24.48 -7.99
CA GLN A 72 2.72 -25.05 -8.42
C GLN A 72 1.53 -24.14 -8.10
N LEU A 73 1.51 -23.58 -6.88
CA LEU A 73 0.48 -22.62 -6.46
C LEU A 73 0.47 -21.36 -7.34
N VAL A 74 1.64 -20.81 -7.65
CA VAL A 74 1.77 -19.63 -8.54
C VAL A 74 1.26 -19.97 -9.94
N GLN A 75 1.69 -21.08 -10.53
CA GLN A 75 1.25 -21.50 -11.87
C GLN A 75 -0.27 -21.69 -11.94
N ARG A 76 -0.87 -22.36 -10.94
CA ARG A 76 -2.32 -22.57 -10.89
C ARG A 76 -3.09 -21.26 -10.79
N MET A 77 -2.56 -20.28 -10.05
CA MET A 77 -3.19 -18.97 -9.95
C MET A 77 -3.00 -18.14 -11.24
N GLU A 78 -1.85 -18.24 -11.92
CA GLU A 78 -1.61 -17.61 -13.22
C GLU A 78 -2.58 -18.12 -14.29
N GLU A 79 -2.87 -19.43 -14.33
CA GLU A 79 -3.90 -19.98 -15.22
C GLU A 79 -5.28 -19.33 -14.99
N TRP A 80 -5.62 -19.07 -13.72
CA TRP A 80 -6.86 -18.36 -13.39
C TRP A 80 -6.79 -16.89 -13.81
N PHE A 81 -5.66 -16.20 -13.60
CA PHE A 81 -5.48 -14.82 -14.05
C PHE A 81 -5.64 -14.65 -15.56
N VAL A 82 -5.06 -15.55 -16.36
CA VAL A 82 -5.20 -15.55 -17.82
C VAL A 82 -6.68 -15.70 -18.21
N LYS A 83 -7.41 -16.62 -17.57
CA LYS A 83 -8.86 -16.78 -17.77
C LYS A 83 -9.68 -15.55 -17.39
N MET A 84 -9.20 -14.77 -16.42
CA MET A 84 -9.80 -13.50 -16.01
C MET A 84 -9.38 -12.31 -16.88
N GLY A 85 -8.62 -12.54 -17.95
CA GLY A 85 -8.19 -11.50 -18.88
C GLY A 85 -7.07 -10.61 -18.35
N ALA A 86 -6.31 -11.06 -17.35
CA ALA A 86 -5.18 -10.28 -16.85
C ALA A 86 -4.02 -10.28 -17.86
N GLU A 87 -3.54 -9.10 -18.21
CA GLU A 87 -2.38 -8.89 -19.08
C GLU A 87 -1.06 -9.04 -18.31
N TYR A 88 -1.08 -8.69 -17.02
CA TYR A 88 0.09 -8.75 -16.14
C TYR A 88 -0.27 -9.39 -14.81
N ALA A 89 0.68 -10.09 -14.21
CA ALA A 89 0.64 -10.52 -12.83
C ALA A 89 1.76 -9.83 -12.04
N TYR A 90 1.49 -9.43 -10.81
CA TYR A 90 2.50 -8.89 -9.91
C TYR A 90 2.38 -9.46 -8.50
N MET A 91 3.44 -9.28 -7.74
CA MET A 91 3.55 -9.67 -6.34
C MET A 91 4.44 -8.69 -5.60
N ALA A 92 4.27 -8.59 -4.29
CA ALA A 92 5.14 -7.83 -3.41
C ALA A 92 5.80 -8.77 -2.40
N THR A 93 7.06 -8.50 -2.08
CA THR A 93 7.79 -9.20 -1.02
C THR A 93 8.79 -8.26 -0.38
N ASP A 94 9.08 -8.48 0.90
CA ASP A 94 10.21 -7.83 1.56
C ASP A 94 11.49 -8.04 0.72
N ILE A 95 12.26 -6.96 0.53
CA ILE A 95 13.46 -6.94 -0.29
C ILE A 95 14.55 -7.92 0.20
N ASP A 96 14.54 -8.26 1.49
CA ASP A 96 15.47 -9.19 2.12
C ASP A 96 15.00 -10.65 2.03
N ASN A 97 13.78 -10.90 1.52
CA ASN A 97 13.22 -12.24 1.36
C ASN A 97 13.79 -12.94 0.12
N ALA A 98 15.06 -13.35 0.21
CA ALA A 98 15.79 -14.00 -0.87
C ALA A 98 15.11 -15.26 -1.41
N GLU A 99 14.30 -15.97 -0.59
CA GLU A 99 13.56 -17.16 -1.02
C GLU A 99 12.41 -16.82 -1.96
N SER A 100 11.61 -15.82 -1.60
CA SER A 100 10.52 -15.33 -2.42
C SER A 100 11.06 -14.77 -3.73
N ILE A 101 12.12 -13.95 -3.65
CA ILE A 101 12.77 -13.38 -4.84
C ILE A 101 13.25 -14.48 -5.78
N ARG A 102 13.98 -15.49 -5.28
CA ARG A 102 14.44 -16.61 -6.11
C ARG A 102 13.31 -17.43 -6.74
N LEU A 103 12.21 -17.64 -6.02
CA LEU A 103 11.04 -18.33 -6.57
C LEU A 103 10.47 -17.51 -7.74
N PHE A 104 10.15 -16.24 -7.51
CA PHE A 104 9.44 -15.43 -8.49
C PHE A 104 10.33 -15.08 -9.70
N THR A 105 11.55 -14.59 -9.47
CA THR A 105 12.44 -14.15 -10.56
C THR A 105 13.20 -15.29 -11.23
N GLY A 106 13.43 -16.39 -10.52
CA GLY A 106 14.20 -17.53 -11.04
C GLY A 106 13.35 -18.68 -11.57
N ARG A 107 12.14 -18.92 -11.03
CA ARG A 107 11.32 -20.09 -11.37
C ARG A 107 9.96 -19.75 -11.97
N CYS A 108 9.39 -18.59 -11.66
CA CYS A 108 8.06 -18.20 -12.14
C CYS A 108 8.10 -17.16 -13.27
N GLY A 109 9.28 -16.64 -13.64
CA GLY A 109 9.45 -15.72 -14.78
C GLY A 109 9.05 -14.27 -14.51
N TYR A 110 9.08 -13.83 -13.25
CA TYR A 110 8.83 -12.43 -12.89
C TYR A 110 10.10 -11.61 -13.02
N SER A 111 9.96 -10.33 -13.32
CA SER A 111 11.03 -9.34 -13.31
C SER A 111 10.84 -8.37 -12.14
N LYS A 112 11.94 -7.84 -11.61
CA LYS A 112 11.90 -6.76 -10.62
C LYS A 112 11.26 -5.52 -11.25
N PHE A 113 10.39 -4.83 -10.51
CA PHE A 113 9.56 -3.76 -11.08
C PHE A 113 9.67 -2.44 -10.32
N ARG A 114 9.23 -2.40 -9.05
CA ARG A 114 9.19 -1.20 -8.21
C ARG A 114 9.63 -1.53 -6.79
N THR A 115 10.07 -0.54 -6.03
CA THR A 115 10.54 -0.72 -4.65
C THR A 115 9.88 0.27 -3.68
N PRO A 116 8.57 0.17 -3.46
CA PRO A 116 7.91 0.98 -2.44
C PRO A 116 8.37 0.59 -1.03
N SER A 117 7.97 1.38 -0.04
CA SER A 117 8.24 1.05 1.36
C SER A 117 7.06 1.36 2.23
N ILE A 118 6.79 0.45 3.15
CA ILE A 118 5.81 0.62 4.21
C ILE A 118 6.46 1.43 5.32
N LEU A 119 5.99 2.67 5.49
CA LEU A 119 6.41 3.59 6.53
C LEU A 119 5.47 3.46 7.72
N VAL A 120 6.02 3.15 8.89
CA VAL A 120 5.22 2.83 10.09
C VAL A 120 5.44 3.88 11.17
N HIS A 121 4.35 4.53 11.59
CA HIS A 121 4.29 5.47 12.69
C HIS A 121 3.60 4.82 13.90
N PRO A 122 4.27 4.72 15.06
CA PRO A 122 3.64 4.20 16.26
C PRO A 122 2.50 5.08 16.76
N VAL A 123 1.47 4.47 17.34
CA VAL A 123 0.38 5.18 18.02
C VAL A 123 0.72 5.33 19.50
N TYR A 124 0.90 6.56 19.96
CA TYR A 124 1.22 6.91 21.34
C TYR A 124 -0.01 6.89 22.24
N ALA A 125 0.22 6.79 23.55
CA ALA A 125 -0.84 6.84 24.55
C ALA A 125 -1.42 8.25 24.66
N HIS A 126 -0.58 9.28 24.52
CA HIS A 126 -1.04 10.67 24.44
C HIS A 126 -1.68 10.99 23.10
N ARG A 127 -2.58 11.97 23.09
CA ARG A 127 -3.12 12.53 21.86
C ARG A 127 -2.05 13.43 21.23
N LEU A 128 -1.74 13.23 19.96
CA LEU A 128 -0.94 14.20 19.23
C LEU A 128 -1.75 15.49 19.11
N ARG A 129 -1.34 16.50 19.89
CA ARG A 129 -1.94 17.82 19.78
C ARG A 129 -1.74 18.26 18.34
N LEU A 130 -2.86 18.61 17.73
CA LEU A 130 -2.87 19.43 16.54
C LEU A 130 -2.38 20.83 16.97
N LYS A 131 -1.08 20.96 17.28
CA LYS A 131 -0.35 22.16 16.89
C LYS A 131 -0.33 22.11 15.37
N LEU A 132 -1.50 22.27 14.75
CA LEU A 132 -1.57 22.61 13.34
C LEU A 132 -0.58 23.77 13.22
N PRO A 133 0.24 23.85 12.17
CA PRO A 133 0.72 25.16 11.78
C PRO A 133 -0.49 26.10 11.89
N ARG A 134 -0.32 27.36 12.31
CA ARG A 134 -1.42 28.34 12.32
C ARG A 134 -2.21 28.39 10.99
N HIS A 135 -1.65 27.74 9.97
CA HIS A 135 -2.02 27.63 8.59
C HIS A 135 -2.62 26.29 8.14
N ALA A 136 -3.08 25.32 8.95
CA ALA A 136 -3.70 24.09 8.40
C ALA A 136 -5.04 23.70 9.03
N ALA A 137 -5.90 23.03 8.26
CA ALA A 137 -7.16 22.41 8.68
C ALA A 137 -7.33 21.04 8.00
N VAL A 138 -7.94 20.08 8.68
CA VAL A 138 -8.19 18.73 8.14
C VAL A 138 -9.70 18.50 8.08
N HIS A 139 -10.21 18.21 6.89
CA HIS A 139 -11.63 18.01 6.62
C HIS A 139 -11.86 16.61 6.08
N ARG A 140 -12.97 15.98 6.50
CA ARG A 140 -13.44 14.74 5.89
C ARG A 140 -14.21 15.08 4.62
N LEU A 141 -13.91 14.40 3.53
CA LEU A 141 -14.61 14.53 2.26
C LEU A 141 -15.83 13.60 2.21
N SER A 142 -16.85 14.00 1.45
CA SER A 142 -17.90 13.08 1.04
C SER A 142 -17.32 12.03 0.08
N PRO A 143 -17.93 10.83 -0.05
CA PRO A 143 -17.47 9.83 -1.02
C PRO A 143 -17.44 10.34 -2.47
N ALA A 144 -18.36 11.25 -2.84
CA ALA A 144 -18.41 11.83 -4.18
C ALA A 144 -17.25 12.81 -4.41
N ASP A 145 -16.99 13.71 -3.45
CA ASP A 145 -15.88 14.66 -3.55
C ASP A 145 -14.52 13.94 -3.54
N ALA A 146 -14.41 12.88 -2.74
CA ALA A 146 -13.21 12.05 -2.68
C ALA A 146 -12.95 11.35 -4.03
N ASP A 147 -13.97 10.78 -4.67
CA ASP A 147 -13.86 10.15 -5.99
C ASP A 147 -13.38 11.16 -7.05
N LEU A 148 -14.04 12.32 -7.14
CA LEU A 148 -13.66 13.39 -8.07
C LEU A 148 -12.22 13.86 -7.84
N LEU A 149 -11.85 14.11 -6.59
CA LEU A 149 -10.52 14.55 -6.22
C LEU A 149 -9.45 13.50 -6.60
N TYR A 150 -9.70 12.22 -6.28
CA TYR A 150 -8.75 11.15 -6.59
C TYR A 150 -8.59 10.96 -8.10
N ARG A 151 -9.68 10.95 -8.88
CA ARG A 151 -9.60 10.85 -10.35
C ARG A 151 -8.84 12.01 -10.96
N ARG A 152 -9.09 13.24 -10.48
CA ARG A 152 -8.35 14.44 -10.91
C ARG A 152 -6.86 14.32 -10.60
N ARG A 153 -6.50 13.80 -9.42
CA ARG A 153 -5.13 13.80 -8.91
C ARG A 153 -4.28 12.62 -9.39
N PHE A 154 -4.88 11.44 -9.49
CA PHE A 154 -4.14 10.17 -9.61
C PHE A 154 -4.45 9.39 -10.89
N SER A 155 -5.34 9.86 -11.78
CA SER A 155 -5.67 9.15 -13.02
C SER A 155 -4.44 8.76 -13.87
N SER A 156 -3.39 9.59 -13.85
CA SER A 156 -2.11 9.35 -14.53
C SER A 156 -1.02 8.72 -13.66
N VAL A 157 -1.35 8.27 -12.45
CA VAL A 157 -0.41 7.59 -11.54
C VAL A 157 -0.50 6.08 -11.76
N GLU A 158 0.67 5.44 -11.81
CA GLU A 158 0.79 4.00 -11.99
C GLU A 158 0.01 3.25 -10.90
N PHE A 159 -0.67 2.17 -11.27
CA PHE A 159 -1.52 1.36 -10.37
C PHE A 159 -2.80 2.05 -9.85
N PHE A 160 -3.14 3.26 -10.31
CA PHE A 160 -4.39 3.89 -9.92
C PHE A 160 -5.61 3.06 -10.38
N PRO A 161 -6.50 2.62 -9.47
CA PRO A 161 -7.59 1.71 -9.80
C PRO A 161 -8.67 2.40 -10.64
N GLY A 162 -9.16 1.72 -11.67
CA GLY A 162 -10.29 2.21 -12.47
C GLY A 162 -11.58 2.37 -11.65
N ASP A 163 -11.74 1.53 -10.62
CA ASP A 163 -12.85 1.46 -9.67
C ASP A 163 -12.53 2.13 -8.33
N ILE A 164 -11.80 3.26 -8.35
CA ILE A 164 -11.41 4.01 -7.14
C ILE A 164 -12.59 4.31 -6.20
N ASP A 165 -13.79 4.48 -6.75
CA ASP A 165 -15.00 4.74 -6.00
C ASP A 165 -15.38 3.56 -5.08
N ALA A 166 -15.17 2.32 -5.52
CA ALA A 166 -15.36 1.12 -4.71
C ALA A 166 -14.27 0.99 -3.64
N VAL A 167 -13.03 1.41 -3.95
CA VAL A 167 -11.92 1.43 -2.99
C VAL A 167 -12.21 2.42 -1.85
N LEU A 168 -12.66 3.63 -2.17
CA LEU A 168 -12.96 4.66 -1.18
C LEU A 168 -14.20 4.33 -0.33
N ARG A 169 -15.17 3.60 -0.89
CA ARG A 169 -16.38 3.11 -0.21
C ARG A 169 -16.19 1.78 0.53
N ASN A 170 -14.96 1.27 0.65
CA ASN A 170 -14.71 0.04 1.38
C ASN A 170 -15.28 0.13 2.81
N PRO A 171 -16.00 -0.90 3.31
CA PRO A 171 -16.60 -0.86 4.65
C PRO A 171 -15.59 -0.65 5.80
N SER A 172 -14.32 -0.99 5.58
CA SER A 172 -13.23 -0.77 6.54
C SER A 172 -12.60 0.63 6.41
N SER A 173 -13.05 1.45 5.45
CA SER A 173 -12.62 2.84 5.30
C SER A 173 -13.16 3.69 6.45
N LEU A 174 -12.26 4.41 7.13
CA LEU A 174 -12.61 5.40 8.14
C LEU A 174 -12.90 6.77 7.52
N GLY A 175 -12.65 6.92 6.22
CA GLY A 175 -12.94 8.11 5.44
C GLY A 175 -11.74 8.64 4.65
N THR A 176 -12.04 9.54 3.72
CA THR A 176 -11.04 10.32 2.99
C THR A 176 -10.93 11.69 3.62
N PHE A 177 -9.70 12.13 3.84
CA PHE A 177 -9.42 13.39 4.49
C PHE A 177 -8.53 14.25 3.61
N VAL A 178 -8.84 15.54 3.58
CA VAL A 178 -8.00 16.56 2.94
C VAL A 178 -7.48 17.51 4.01
N ALA A 179 -6.19 17.79 3.95
CA ALA A 179 -5.53 18.83 4.70
C ALA A 179 -5.31 20.03 3.78
N VAL A 180 -5.88 21.17 4.14
CA VAL A 180 -5.77 22.42 3.37
C VAL A 180 -5.20 23.52 4.25
N PRO A 181 -4.53 24.54 3.67
CA PRO A 181 -4.12 25.68 4.44
C PRO A 181 -5.31 26.49 4.96
N ARG A 182 -5.16 27.11 6.14
CA ARG A 182 -6.19 28.00 6.72
C ARG A 182 -6.26 29.35 6.03
N THR A 183 -5.15 29.78 5.46
CA THR A 183 -5.05 30.97 4.61
C THR A 183 -5.26 30.52 3.17
N SER A 184 -6.08 31.24 2.40
CA SER A 184 -6.58 30.84 1.08
C SER A 184 -5.47 30.57 0.04
N SER A 185 -4.88 29.38 0.06
CA SER A 185 -4.04 28.84 -1.01
C SER A 185 -4.71 27.63 -1.64
N ALA A 186 -4.51 27.43 -2.94
CA ALA A 186 -5.01 26.26 -3.67
C ALA A 186 -4.25 24.95 -3.35
N GLU A 187 -3.30 24.97 -2.41
CA GLU A 187 -2.54 23.79 -1.99
C GLU A 187 -3.38 22.87 -1.11
N GLU A 188 -3.32 21.58 -1.37
CA GLU A 188 -4.02 20.57 -0.59
C GLU A 188 -3.23 19.26 -0.54
N VAL A 189 -3.37 18.54 0.57
CA VAL A 189 -2.88 17.16 0.70
C VAL A 189 -4.06 16.26 1.03
N VAL A 190 -4.23 15.21 0.25
CA VAL A 190 -5.27 14.21 0.46
C VAL A 190 -4.68 12.88 0.90
N GLY A 191 -5.44 12.14 1.70
CA GLY A 191 -5.18 10.75 2.04
C GLY A 191 -6.44 10.09 2.58
N ALA A 192 -6.64 8.83 2.21
CA ALA A 192 -7.73 8.01 2.73
C ALA A 192 -7.19 7.11 3.83
N ILE A 193 -8.02 6.84 4.84
CA ILE A 193 -7.62 6.07 6.00
C ILE A 193 -8.47 4.81 6.06
N LEU A 194 -7.84 3.65 5.96
CA LEU A 194 -8.43 2.34 6.21
C LEU A 194 -8.18 1.93 7.67
N GLY A 195 -9.23 1.53 8.37
CA GLY A 195 -9.16 1.03 9.73
C GLY A 195 -8.96 -0.49 9.75
N GLY A 196 -7.90 -0.96 10.39
CA GLY A 196 -7.63 -2.39 10.60
C GLY A 196 -8.14 -2.92 11.95
N GLY A 197 -9.15 -2.29 12.56
CA GLY A 197 -9.64 -2.65 13.90
C GLY A 197 -10.27 -4.04 14.02
N GLY A 198 -10.68 -4.67 12.91
CA GLY A 198 -11.37 -5.97 12.91
C GLY A 198 -10.71 -7.06 12.06
N SER A 199 -10.03 -6.70 10.97
CA SER A 199 -9.60 -7.64 9.92
C SER A 199 -8.14 -8.09 10.01
N PHE A 200 -7.25 -7.25 10.55
CA PHE A 200 -5.81 -7.54 10.60
C PHE A 200 -5.23 -7.21 11.98
N ARG A 201 -4.71 -8.24 12.66
CA ARG A 201 -3.96 -8.08 13.91
C ARG A 201 -2.51 -8.49 13.70
N LEU A 202 -1.60 -7.60 14.06
CA LEU A 202 -0.17 -7.85 14.06
C LEU A 202 0.32 -8.11 15.48
N GLU A 203 1.41 -8.86 15.60
CA GLU A 203 2.08 -9.10 16.87
C GLU A 203 3.58 -9.21 16.60
N VAL A 204 4.38 -8.37 17.26
CA VAL A 204 5.83 -8.46 17.22
C VAL A 204 6.29 -9.54 18.19
N ARG A 205 6.83 -10.63 17.64
CA ARG A 205 7.39 -11.75 18.42
C ARG A 205 8.92 -11.69 18.45
N GLY A 206 9.51 -12.44 19.39
CA GLY A 206 10.98 -12.55 19.53
C GLY A 206 11.67 -11.48 20.37
N ALA A 207 10.95 -10.45 20.84
CA ALA A 207 11.55 -9.43 21.70
C ALA A 207 11.89 -9.94 23.11
N PRO A 208 13.09 -9.63 23.66
CA PRO A 208 13.50 -10.06 25.00
C PRO A 208 12.67 -9.37 26.10
N ARG A 209 12.59 -10.00 27.29
CA ARG A 209 11.73 -9.53 28.39
C ARG A 209 12.06 -8.11 28.86
N TRP A 210 13.34 -7.75 28.93
CA TRP A 210 13.78 -6.41 29.32
C TRP A 210 13.27 -5.33 28.35
N LEU A 211 13.27 -5.60 27.04
CA LEU A 211 12.77 -4.67 26.02
C LEU A 211 11.26 -4.48 26.14
N ARG A 212 10.52 -5.56 26.43
CA ARG A 212 9.08 -5.48 26.73
C ARG A 212 8.81 -4.66 27.98
N GLY A 213 9.65 -4.80 29.02
CA GLY A 213 9.60 -3.99 30.23
C GLY A 213 9.83 -2.51 29.96
N LEU A 214 10.89 -2.18 29.20
CA LEU A 214 11.21 -0.82 28.78
C LEU A 214 10.05 -0.20 27.99
N ALA A 215 9.51 -0.92 27.01
CA ALA A 215 8.36 -0.45 26.24
C ALA A 215 7.14 -0.15 27.13
N ARG A 216 6.84 -1.04 28.08
CA ARG A 216 5.76 -0.81 29.06
C ARG A 216 6.03 0.44 29.90
N ALA A 217 7.26 0.65 30.35
CA ALA A 217 7.64 1.85 31.10
C ALA A 217 7.46 3.13 30.26
N THR A 218 7.91 3.15 28.99
CA THR A 218 7.72 4.30 28.10
C THR A 218 6.23 4.66 27.93
N ARG A 219 5.35 3.64 27.81
CA ARG A 219 3.89 3.86 27.74
C ARG A 219 3.31 4.40 29.04
N ALA A 220 3.77 3.90 30.19
CA ALA A 220 3.31 4.36 31.49
C ALA A 220 3.68 5.82 31.73
N VAL A 221 4.93 6.21 31.39
CA VAL A 221 5.38 7.61 31.47
C VAL A 221 4.59 8.50 30.53
N ASP A 222 4.35 8.06 29.30
CA ASP A 222 3.56 8.79 28.31
C ASP A 222 2.09 8.99 28.75
N ALA A 223 1.49 7.96 29.34
CA ALA A 223 0.15 8.03 29.91
C ALA A 223 0.06 8.93 31.14
N ALA A 224 1.10 8.95 31.99
CA ALA A 224 1.14 9.75 33.22
C ALA A 224 1.47 11.23 32.96
N LEU A 225 2.31 11.52 31.95
CA LEU A 225 2.82 12.85 31.64
C LEU A 225 2.50 13.27 30.18
N PRO A 226 1.23 13.24 29.73
CA PRO A 226 0.86 13.42 28.32
C PRO A 226 1.17 14.80 27.75
N TRP A 227 1.47 15.80 28.59
CA TRP A 227 1.88 17.14 28.17
C TRP A 227 3.32 17.19 27.66
N LEU A 228 4.17 16.23 28.01
CA LEU A 228 5.55 16.14 27.51
C LEU A 228 5.62 15.71 26.05
N GLY A 229 4.58 15.03 25.54
CA GLY A 229 4.52 14.58 24.15
C GLY A 229 5.65 13.63 23.76
N LEU A 230 6.10 12.80 24.71
CA LEU A 230 7.22 11.88 24.48
C LEU A 230 6.79 10.72 23.56
N PRO A 231 7.59 10.37 22.55
CA PRO A 231 7.36 9.18 21.76
C PRO A 231 7.41 7.93 22.66
N SER A 232 6.32 7.15 22.67
CA SER A 232 6.23 5.89 23.42
C SER A 232 6.14 4.68 22.49
N ILE A 233 6.57 3.51 22.98
CA ILE A 233 6.46 2.27 22.22
C ILE A 233 5.07 1.66 22.48
N PRO A 234 4.16 1.59 21.50
CA PRO A 234 2.84 0.99 21.67
C PRO A 234 2.94 -0.48 22.10
N ASP A 235 1.83 -1.07 22.55
CA ASP A 235 1.82 -2.49 22.92
C ASP A 235 1.84 -3.41 21.71
N VAL A 236 2.96 -3.39 20.99
CA VAL A 236 3.19 -4.17 19.76
C VAL A 236 3.47 -5.65 20.05
N PHE A 237 3.67 -6.03 21.32
CA PHE A 237 3.96 -7.40 21.75
C PHE A 237 2.71 -8.22 22.04
N ARG A 238 1.52 -7.63 21.87
CA ARG A 238 0.22 -8.29 21.89
C ARG A 238 -0.49 -8.00 20.57
N PRO A 239 -1.47 -8.81 20.15
CA PRO A 239 -2.22 -8.54 18.93
C PRO A 239 -2.77 -7.10 18.89
N PHE A 240 -2.32 -6.31 17.91
CA PHE A 240 -2.71 -4.91 17.72
C PHE A 240 -3.23 -4.66 16.30
N GLY A 241 -4.16 -3.71 16.16
CA GLY A 241 -4.66 -3.28 14.85
C GLY A 241 -3.77 -2.23 14.19
N VAL A 242 -3.89 -2.09 12.87
CA VAL A 242 -3.16 -1.10 12.06
C VAL A 242 -4.17 -0.12 11.44
N CYS A 243 -3.86 1.16 11.38
CA CYS A 243 -4.56 2.08 10.46
C CYS A 243 -3.67 2.31 9.25
N PHE A 244 -4.19 2.04 8.04
CA PHE A 244 -3.44 2.20 6.81
C PHE A 244 -3.87 3.46 6.07
N VAL A 245 -2.94 4.37 5.83
CA VAL A 245 -3.17 5.60 5.06
C VAL A 245 -2.70 5.36 3.63
N TYR A 246 -3.60 5.54 2.66
CA TYR A 246 -3.34 5.23 1.25
C TYR A 246 -3.79 6.36 0.32
N GLY A 247 -3.31 6.29 -0.92
CA GLY A 247 -3.57 7.32 -1.94
C GLY A 247 -3.15 8.70 -1.47
N LEU A 248 -1.93 8.80 -0.93
CA LEU A 248 -1.35 10.06 -0.51
C LEU A 248 -1.05 10.92 -1.74
N GLY A 249 -1.51 12.16 -1.74
CA GLY A 249 -1.25 13.07 -2.82
C GLY A 249 -1.29 14.51 -2.37
N GLY A 250 -0.37 15.30 -2.90
CA GLY A 250 -0.28 16.73 -2.64
C GLY A 250 1.00 17.28 -3.26
N ALA A 251 1.04 18.57 -3.50
CA ALA A 251 2.20 19.26 -4.05
C ALA A 251 2.21 20.69 -3.53
N GLY A 252 3.38 21.33 -3.64
CA GLY A 252 3.60 22.67 -3.15
C GLY A 252 4.45 22.71 -1.87
N PRO A 253 4.99 23.90 -1.54
CA PRO A 253 5.83 24.13 -0.37
C PRO A 253 5.14 23.75 0.96
N ASP A 254 3.82 23.88 1.09
CA ASP A 254 3.12 23.57 2.33
C ASP A 254 2.72 22.09 2.46
N ALA A 255 2.85 21.31 1.39
CA ALA A 255 2.44 19.91 1.36
C ALA A 255 3.07 19.05 2.49
N PRO A 256 4.37 19.17 2.82
CA PRO A 256 4.94 18.48 3.98
C PRO A 256 4.26 18.83 5.31
N ALA A 257 3.87 20.09 5.51
CA ALA A 257 3.22 20.54 6.74
C ALA A 257 1.77 20.04 6.83
N LEU A 258 1.04 20.08 5.70
CA LEU A 258 -0.32 19.55 5.55
C LEU A 258 -0.35 18.04 5.76
N LEU A 259 0.61 17.30 5.19
CA LEU A 259 0.75 15.85 5.38
C LEU A 259 0.95 15.50 6.85
N ARG A 260 1.81 16.22 7.58
CA ARG A 260 1.97 16.01 9.03
C ARG A 260 0.68 16.28 9.80
N ALA A 261 -0.13 17.26 9.39
CA ALA A 261 -1.44 17.49 10.00
C ALA A 261 -2.39 16.31 9.74
N LEU A 262 -2.42 15.78 8.52
CA LEU A 262 -3.19 14.59 8.16
C LEU A 262 -2.76 13.36 8.96
N PHE A 263 -1.45 13.10 9.09
CA PHE A 263 -0.96 11.96 9.88
C PHE A 263 -1.20 12.11 11.39
N ARG A 264 -1.21 13.33 11.94
CA ARG A 264 -1.67 13.56 13.33
C ARG A 264 -3.15 13.23 13.49
N HIS A 265 -3.98 13.57 12.50
CA HIS A 265 -5.38 13.19 12.50
C HIS A 265 -5.52 11.65 12.46
N ALA A 266 -4.82 11.00 11.53
CA ALA A 266 -4.80 9.54 11.40
C ALA A 266 -4.33 8.84 12.68
N HIS A 267 -3.27 9.34 13.33
CA HIS A 267 -2.79 8.85 14.62
C HIS A 267 -3.86 8.93 15.70
N ASN A 268 -4.54 10.08 15.83
CA ASN A 268 -5.56 10.26 16.87
C ASN A 268 -6.79 9.39 16.63
N LEU A 269 -7.15 9.16 15.36
CA LEU A 269 -8.19 8.22 14.97
C LEU A 269 -7.77 6.78 15.30
N ALA A 270 -6.57 6.36 14.90
CA ALA A 270 -5.99 5.06 15.22
C ALA A 270 -5.96 4.80 16.74
N ARG A 271 -5.60 5.82 17.53
CA ARG A 271 -5.65 5.78 18.99
C ARG A 271 -7.06 5.51 19.53
N SER A 272 -8.10 6.19 19.00
CA SER A 272 -9.49 5.93 19.41
C SER A 272 -9.95 4.50 19.10
N LEU A 273 -9.39 3.89 18.04
CA LEU A 273 -9.65 2.51 17.63
C LEU A 273 -8.73 1.49 18.30
N ARG A 274 -7.86 1.91 19.22
CA ARG A 274 -6.85 1.06 19.88
C ARG A 274 -5.91 0.35 18.90
N CYS A 275 -5.66 0.96 17.74
CA CYS A 275 -4.62 0.51 16.83
C CYS A 275 -3.24 0.83 17.43
N GLY A 276 -2.26 -0.05 17.17
CA GLY A 276 -0.88 0.12 17.65
C GLY A 276 -0.04 0.99 16.74
N VAL A 277 -0.35 1.04 15.45
CA VAL A 277 0.44 1.79 14.45
C VAL A 277 -0.46 2.40 13.37
N VAL A 278 0.03 3.48 12.76
CA VAL A 278 -0.41 4.01 11.48
C VAL A 278 0.65 3.65 10.44
N ALA A 279 0.26 3.08 9.31
CA ALA A 279 1.18 2.71 8.23
C ALA A 279 0.76 3.38 6.93
N ALA A 280 1.73 3.63 6.05
CA ALA A 280 1.49 4.04 4.67
C ALA A 280 2.55 3.42 3.77
N GLU A 281 2.16 2.83 2.65
CA GLU A 281 3.09 2.36 1.63
C GLU A 281 3.24 3.43 0.55
N VAL A 282 4.48 3.79 0.24
CA VAL A 282 4.81 4.85 -0.73
C VAL A 282 5.94 4.43 -1.65
N ALA A 283 5.94 4.91 -2.89
CA ALA A 283 7.03 4.71 -3.84
C ALA A 283 8.38 5.20 -3.26
N ALA A 284 9.48 4.65 -3.77
CA ALA A 284 10.84 5.12 -3.43
C ALA A 284 11.02 6.62 -3.73
N CYS A 285 10.46 7.07 -4.85
CA CYS A 285 10.58 8.45 -5.35
C CYS A 285 9.42 9.37 -4.93
N GLU A 286 8.54 8.93 -4.03
CA GLU A 286 7.34 9.68 -3.66
C GLU A 286 7.74 11.06 -3.08
N PRO A 287 7.30 12.18 -3.68
CA PRO A 287 7.64 13.53 -3.21
C PRO A 287 7.32 13.76 -1.74
N LEU A 288 6.23 13.16 -1.24
CA LEU A 288 5.79 13.30 0.14
C LEU A 288 6.48 12.34 1.13
N ARG A 289 7.28 11.37 0.65
CA ARG A 289 7.90 10.31 1.45
C ARG A 289 8.67 10.84 2.66
N ALA A 290 9.46 11.90 2.47
CA ALA A 290 10.27 12.49 3.53
C ALA A 290 9.44 13.10 4.66
N ALA A 291 8.20 13.50 4.38
CA ALA A 291 7.30 14.14 5.34
C ALA A 291 6.39 13.14 6.08
N VAL A 292 6.28 11.89 5.60
CA VAL A 292 5.51 10.83 6.27
C VAL A 292 6.16 10.49 7.61
N PRO A 293 5.45 10.67 8.74
CA PRO A 293 5.96 10.27 10.06
C PRO A 293 6.25 8.77 10.08
N ARG A 294 7.41 8.39 10.62
CA ARG A 294 7.83 6.99 10.71
C ARG A 294 8.84 6.78 11.82
N TRP A 295 9.00 5.52 12.22
CA TRP A 295 10.20 5.04 12.90
C TRP A 295 10.99 4.17 11.94
N ASP A 296 12.23 4.54 11.64
CA ASP A 296 13.03 3.85 10.61
C ASP A 296 13.25 2.36 10.93
N ARG A 297 13.28 1.99 12.22
CA ARG A 297 13.36 0.57 12.66
C ARG A 297 12.10 -0.26 12.34
N LEU A 298 10.98 0.38 12.04
CA LEU A 298 9.72 -0.28 11.68
C LEU A 298 9.40 -0.14 10.19
N THR A 299 10.25 0.54 9.43
CA THR A 299 10.08 0.65 7.97
C THR A 299 10.44 -0.67 7.30
N VAL A 300 9.57 -1.10 6.39
CA VAL A 300 9.79 -2.29 5.55
C VAL A 300 9.97 -1.82 4.12
N ASN A 301 11.03 -2.29 3.46
CA ASN A 301 11.25 -2.03 2.05
C ASN A 301 10.76 -3.23 1.26
N ASP A 302 9.82 -2.99 0.36
CA ASP A 302 9.28 -4.03 -0.50
C ASP A 302 9.93 -3.98 -1.88
N LEU A 303 9.93 -5.14 -2.51
CA LEU A 303 10.22 -5.34 -3.91
C LEU A 303 8.95 -5.87 -4.57
N TRP A 304 8.41 -5.07 -5.48
CA TRP A 304 7.37 -5.51 -6.38
C TRP A 304 8.02 -6.18 -7.57
N CYS A 305 7.53 -7.37 -7.91
CA CYS A 305 7.91 -8.11 -9.11
C CYS A 305 6.69 -8.23 -10.02
N VAL A 306 6.90 -8.14 -11.33
CA VAL A 306 5.84 -8.19 -12.34
C VAL A 306 6.19 -9.17 -13.46
N LYS A 307 5.18 -9.77 -14.06
CA LYS A 307 5.27 -10.68 -15.20
C LYS A 307 4.18 -10.32 -16.18
N ARG A 308 4.53 -10.23 -17.47
CA ARG A 308 3.54 -10.20 -18.55
C ARG A 308 2.99 -11.60 -18.75
N LEU A 309 1.66 -11.73 -18.70
CA LEU A 309 0.98 -12.99 -18.95
C LEU A 309 0.81 -13.20 -20.46
N PRO A 310 0.73 -14.46 -20.94
CA PRO A 310 0.50 -14.72 -22.35
C PRO A 310 -0.82 -14.07 -22.79
N PRO A 311 -0.87 -13.44 -23.98
CA PRO A 311 -2.10 -12.89 -24.51
C PRO A 311 -3.14 -14.01 -24.63
N ASN A 312 -4.39 -13.71 -24.28
CA ASN A 312 -5.50 -14.56 -24.69
C ASN A 312 -5.56 -14.58 -26.22
N ALA A 313 -6.09 -15.66 -26.81
CA ALA A 313 -6.20 -15.82 -28.27
C ALA A 313 -6.93 -14.65 -28.97
N ASP A 314 -7.66 -13.83 -28.21
CA ASP A 314 -8.45 -12.68 -28.66
C ASP A 314 -7.77 -11.30 -28.44
N ALA A 315 -6.49 -11.24 -28.06
CA ALA A 315 -5.81 -9.97 -27.80
C ALA A 315 -4.99 -9.48 -29.00
N ASP A 316 -5.31 -8.27 -29.50
CA ASP A 316 -4.60 -7.60 -30.59
C ASP A 316 -3.08 -7.53 -30.33
N ALA A 317 -2.31 -7.98 -31.32
CA ALA A 317 -0.86 -8.16 -31.25
C ALA A 317 -0.05 -6.86 -31.30
N ASP A 318 -0.70 -5.69 -31.24
CA ASP A 318 -0.01 -4.40 -31.33
C ASP A 318 0.34 -3.88 -29.95
N ALA A 319 1.28 -4.57 -29.31
CA ALA A 319 1.76 -4.21 -27.97
C ALA A 319 2.81 -3.09 -28.05
N ASP A 320 2.27 -1.88 -28.16
CA ASP A 320 2.85 -0.63 -27.71
C ASP A 320 3.67 -0.83 -26.41
N VAL A 321 4.85 -0.22 -26.36
CA VAL A 321 5.93 -0.32 -25.35
C VAL A 321 5.56 -1.08 -24.06
N ASP A 322 6.28 -2.18 -23.79
CA ASP A 322 6.12 -3.00 -22.57
C ASP A 322 6.27 -2.14 -21.31
N TRP A 323 5.14 -1.69 -20.74
CA TRP A 323 5.07 -0.68 -19.67
C TRP A 323 5.90 -1.04 -18.44
N ILE A 324 6.11 -2.34 -18.18
CA ILE A 324 6.91 -2.82 -17.05
C ILE A 324 8.39 -2.46 -17.16
N LYS A 325 8.86 -2.13 -18.38
CA LYS A 325 10.22 -1.67 -18.67
C LYS A 325 10.37 -0.16 -18.57
N ALA A 326 9.27 0.58 -18.44
CA ALA A 326 9.32 2.03 -18.29
C ALA A 326 10.00 2.41 -16.95
N PRO A 327 10.76 3.53 -16.92
CA PRO A 327 11.32 4.05 -15.69
C PRO A 327 10.22 4.27 -14.64
N PRO A 328 10.52 4.07 -13.34
CA PRO A 328 9.54 4.33 -12.30
C PRO A 328 9.14 5.80 -12.27
N GLY A 329 7.83 6.05 -12.22
CA GLY A 329 7.29 7.38 -11.94
C GLY A 329 7.60 7.85 -10.50
N PRO A 330 7.27 9.11 -10.17
CA PRO A 330 7.47 9.64 -8.83
C PRO A 330 6.59 8.92 -7.79
N SER A 331 5.39 8.51 -8.18
CA SER A 331 4.38 7.93 -7.29
C SER A 331 3.81 6.64 -7.89
N ILE A 332 3.34 5.76 -7.02
CA ILE A 332 2.55 4.57 -7.34
C ILE A 332 1.35 4.54 -6.41
N PHE A 333 0.18 4.18 -6.92
CA PHE A 333 -1.00 4.03 -6.09
C PHE A 333 -1.04 2.63 -5.48
N VAL A 334 -1.00 2.56 -4.15
CA VAL A 334 -1.16 1.30 -3.42
C VAL A 334 -2.63 1.10 -3.07
N ASP A 335 -3.21 0.01 -3.55
CA ASP A 335 -4.61 -0.32 -3.30
C ASP A 335 -4.76 -0.92 -1.89
N PRO A 336 -5.56 -0.31 -1.00
CA PRO A 336 -5.72 -0.79 0.38
C PRO A 336 -6.41 -2.16 0.47
N ARG A 337 -7.04 -2.65 -0.61
CA ARG A 337 -7.64 -4.00 -0.65
C ARG A 337 -6.60 -5.12 -0.64
N GLU A 338 -5.33 -4.76 -0.81
CA GLU A 338 -4.19 -5.66 -0.94
C GLU A 338 -3.42 -5.86 0.37
N VAL A 339 -3.75 -5.05 1.37
CA VAL A 339 -3.14 -5.02 2.70
C VAL A 339 -3.81 -6.02 3.65
#